data_AF-A0A6L5EXE2-F1
#
_entry.id   AF-A0A6L5EXE2-F1
#
_cell.length_a   1.000
_cell.length_b   1.000
_cell.length_c   1.000
_cell.angle_alpha   90.00
_cell.angle_beta   90.00
_cell.angle_gamma   90.00
#
_symmetry.space_group_name_H-M   'P 1'
#
loop_
_entity.id
_entity.type
_entity.pdbx_description
1 polymer ?
#
loop_
_entity_poly.entity_id
_entity_poly.type
_entity_poly.pdbx_seq_one_letter_code
_entity_poly.pdbx_strand_id
1 'polypeptide(L)'
;MTGTTASRDVVPLRTAVWTWFLISLQTFGGPAGQIAVMQRTLVDEKRWISQRRFLHALNYCMLLPGPEAQQLAVYVGWLLNGRRGGLIAGTLFVLPGMVALLALSIIYVAYGDTTAVAAVFAGLAPAVVAIVAQAVVRVGKRALHHPALIGLACAAFVALALFGVPFPIVIAAAAGIGWALSRLAPHVIHAPTDTADDGPAPLISDDALHHERPSAGRNIKVLGISLLLWTIPVAAVALLTGVHSTFTTQGLFFSGTALVTFGGAYAVLAFVAQRAVEVYGWLSAGDMVRGLALAESTPGPLIMVVQFVAFLGAYHHPGGLDPWLAGVIASLLTTWVTFVPCFLFIFLGAPYVERLRHNTALSAALTGITAAVVGVIANLALYFATHTLFAATGERQFGPLHLTLPEFGSIQPVALGITAIAAVLVFGLKWTMLRVLGVCAVLGIAAAAIGLPVG
;
A
#
# COMPACT_ATOMS: atom_id res chain seq x y z
N MET A 1 39.08 2.57 -31.85
CA MET A 1 38.83 3.67 -30.88
C MET A 1 37.80 3.20 -29.86
N THR A 2 38.27 2.67 -28.73
CA THR A 2 37.46 2.22 -27.60
C THR A 2 37.03 3.41 -26.76
N GLY A 3 35.88 4.00 -27.09
CA GLY A 3 35.24 5.02 -26.26
C GLY A 3 34.51 4.35 -25.11
N THR A 4 35.10 4.39 -23.92
CA THR A 4 34.42 4.18 -22.65
C THR A 4 33.38 5.28 -22.46
N THR A 5 32.13 5.04 -22.88
CA THR A 5 31.00 5.87 -22.47
C THR A 5 30.75 5.60 -21.00
N ALA A 6 31.45 6.34 -20.13
CA ALA A 6 31.00 6.51 -18.76
C ALA A 6 29.54 6.99 -18.85
N SER A 7 28.61 6.13 -18.44
CA SER A 7 27.19 6.48 -18.31
C SER A 7 27.12 7.73 -17.45
N ARG A 8 26.99 8.89 -18.11
CA ARG A 8 26.79 10.17 -17.44
C ARG A 8 25.39 10.10 -16.86
N ASP A 9 25.31 10.29 -15.55
CA ASP A 9 24.08 10.59 -14.84
C ASP A 9 23.28 11.66 -15.61
N VAL A 10 22.01 11.39 -15.96
CA VAL A 10 21.19 12.31 -16.78
C VAL A 10 20.93 13.60 -16.00
N VAL A 11 20.77 13.48 -14.69
CA VAL A 11 20.69 14.58 -13.72
C VAL A 11 21.85 14.44 -12.73
N PRO A 12 22.53 15.52 -12.29
CA PRO A 12 23.56 15.42 -11.26
C PRO A 12 23.05 14.66 -10.02
N LEU A 13 23.76 13.60 -9.63
CA LEU A 13 23.28 12.63 -8.63
C LEU A 13 22.90 13.31 -7.29
N ARG A 14 23.67 14.31 -6.85
CA ARG A 14 23.36 15.10 -5.65
C ARG A 14 22.00 15.78 -5.73
N THR A 15 21.67 16.36 -6.88
CA THR A 15 20.38 17.02 -7.13
C THR A 15 19.24 16.00 -7.14
N ALA A 16 19.47 14.82 -7.74
CA ALA A 16 18.52 13.73 -7.73
C ALA A 16 18.26 13.21 -6.30
N VAL A 17 19.31 12.93 -5.52
CA VAL A 17 19.23 12.51 -4.11
C VAL A 17 18.40 13.50 -3.29
N TRP A 18 18.70 14.79 -3.40
CA TRP A 18 17.98 15.82 -2.65
C TRP A 18 16.51 15.92 -3.06
N THR A 19 16.23 15.80 -4.36
CA THR A 19 14.86 15.84 -4.87
C THR A 19 14.05 14.63 -4.41
N TRP A 20 14.62 13.42 -4.47
CA TRP A 20 13.97 12.21 -3.96
C TRP A 20 13.74 12.26 -2.46
N PHE A 21 14.68 12.81 -1.70
CA PHE A 21 14.50 13.04 -0.27
C PHE A 21 13.34 14.01 0.00
N LEU A 22 13.27 15.15 -0.70
CA LEU A 22 12.16 16.09 -0.53
C LEU A 22 10.80 15.51 -0.98
N ILE A 23 10.77 14.74 -2.06
CA ILE A 23 9.58 13.99 -2.48
C ILE A 23 9.13 13.07 -1.35
N SER A 24 10.05 12.28 -0.79
CA SER A 24 9.73 11.32 0.28
C SER A 24 9.17 11.97 1.55
N LEU A 25 9.57 13.21 1.87
CA LEU A 25 9.03 13.96 3.00
C LEU A 25 7.64 14.56 2.72
N GLN A 26 7.20 14.60 1.46
CA GLN A 26 5.94 15.23 1.04
C GLN A 26 4.89 14.20 0.58
N THR A 27 5.25 12.93 0.46
CA THR A 27 4.40 11.84 -0.02
C THR A 27 3.39 11.36 1.03
N PHE A 28 2.39 12.20 1.33
CA PHE A 28 1.22 11.88 2.18
C PHE A 28 -0.03 11.55 1.35
N GLY A 29 -1.04 10.93 1.97
CA GLY A 29 -2.39 10.81 1.40
C GLY A 29 -2.60 9.62 0.45
N GLY A 30 -1.94 8.50 0.71
CA GLY A 30 -2.08 7.26 -0.05
C GLY A 30 -1.52 7.32 -1.49
N PRO A 31 -1.63 6.24 -2.27
CA PRO A 31 -0.92 6.09 -3.54
C PRO A 31 -1.14 7.24 -4.54
N ALA A 32 -2.38 7.72 -4.68
CA ALA A 32 -2.70 8.81 -5.59
C ALA A 32 -2.04 10.14 -5.19
N GLY A 33 -2.01 10.48 -3.89
CA GLY A 33 -1.33 11.69 -3.40
C GLY A 33 0.18 11.60 -3.64
N GLN A 34 0.77 10.42 -3.44
CA GLN A 34 2.19 10.19 -3.66
C GLN A 34 2.57 10.29 -5.14
N ILE A 35 1.77 9.71 -6.03
CA ILE A 35 1.93 9.82 -7.48
C ILE A 35 1.79 11.28 -7.91
N ALA A 36 0.82 12.02 -7.37
CA ALA A 36 0.62 13.44 -7.68
C ALA A 36 1.83 14.30 -7.25
N VAL A 37 2.42 14.04 -6.07
CA VAL A 37 3.65 14.73 -5.63
C VAL A 37 4.81 14.44 -6.58
N MET A 38 4.99 13.18 -6.99
CA MET A 38 6.02 12.82 -7.97
C MET A 38 5.78 13.46 -9.34
N GLN A 39 4.54 13.45 -9.84
CA GLN A 39 4.19 14.07 -11.12
C GLN A 39 4.45 15.58 -11.08
N ARG A 40 3.91 16.27 -10.07
CA ARG A 40 4.12 17.70 -9.87
C ARG A 40 5.60 18.05 -9.81
N THR A 41 6.37 17.31 -9.03
CA THR A 41 7.79 17.62 -8.84
C THR A 41 8.60 17.31 -10.10
N LEU A 42 8.43 16.12 -10.69
CA LEU A 42 9.33 15.59 -11.73
C LEU A 42 8.90 16.00 -13.14
N VAL A 43 7.59 16.14 -13.39
CA VAL A 43 7.01 16.54 -14.67
C VAL A 43 6.78 18.04 -14.71
N ASP A 44 6.01 18.60 -13.76
CA ASP A 44 5.54 19.99 -13.88
C ASP A 44 6.61 21.00 -13.47
N GLU A 45 7.24 20.82 -12.32
CA GLU A 45 8.19 21.77 -11.74
C GLU A 45 9.62 21.57 -12.30
N LYS A 46 10.16 20.35 -12.20
CA LYS A 46 11.54 20.05 -12.64
C LYS A 46 11.62 19.74 -14.13
N ARG A 47 10.53 19.26 -14.75
CA ARG A 47 10.46 18.89 -16.17
C ARG A 47 11.57 17.91 -16.58
N TRP A 48 11.94 16.99 -15.69
CA TRP A 48 12.98 15.97 -15.94
C TRP A 48 12.46 14.79 -16.76
N ILE A 49 11.15 14.59 -16.79
CA ILE A 49 10.49 13.50 -17.50
C ILE A 49 9.21 14.03 -18.13
N SER A 50 8.88 13.59 -19.35
CA SER A 50 7.63 13.97 -20.02
C SER A 50 6.41 13.36 -19.34
N GLN A 51 5.25 13.99 -19.49
CA GLN A 51 3.97 13.45 -18.99
C GLN A 51 3.69 12.06 -19.57
N ARG A 52 3.90 11.89 -20.88
CA ARG A 52 3.77 10.58 -21.55
C ARG A 52 4.69 9.53 -20.93
N ARG A 53 5.97 9.86 -20.73
CA ARG A 53 6.95 8.92 -20.17
C ARG A 53 6.65 8.59 -18.71
N PHE A 54 6.17 9.55 -17.92
CA PHE A 54 5.72 9.33 -16.56
C PHE A 54 4.51 8.39 -16.50
N LEU A 55 3.48 8.64 -17.32
CA LEU A 55 2.31 7.77 -17.43
C LEU A 55 2.67 6.37 -17.94
N HIS A 56 3.64 6.26 -18.84
CA HIS A 56 4.16 4.96 -19.28
C HIS A 56 4.81 4.18 -18.12
N ALA A 57 5.61 4.85 -17.30
CA ALA A 57 6.19 4.23 -16.11
C ALA A 57 5.10 3.82 -15.10
N LEU A 58 4.10 4.68 -14.88
CA LEU A 58 2.99 4.40 -13.97
C LEU A 58 2.18 3.18 -14.42
N ASN A 59 1.79 3.12 -15.69
CA ASN A 59 1.02 2.00 -16.24
C ASN A 59 1.77 0.68 -16.10
N TYR A 60 3.09 0.70 -16.28
CA TYR A 60 3.92 -0.48 -16.04
C TYR A 60 3.94 -0.90 -14.56
N CYS A 61 4.13 0.04 -13.65
CA CYS A 61 4.14 -0.25 -12.21
C CYS A 61 2.80 -0.80 -11.72
N MET A 62 1.69 -0.42 -12.36
CA MET A 62 0.37 -1.01 -12.09
C MET A 62 0.23 -2.48 -12.52
N LEU A 63 1.12 -2.97 -13.40
CA LEU A 63 1.15 -4.39 -13.78
C LEU A 63 1.94 -5.26 -12.81
N LEU A 64 2.76 -4.65 -11.95
CA LEU A 64 3.65 -5.34 -11.05
C LEU A 64 3.00 -5.51 -9.68
N PRO A 65 3.31 -6.61 -8.97
CA PRO A 65 2.88 -6.73 -7.58
C PRO A 65 3.72 -5.80 -6.71
N GLY A 66 3.06 -5.05 -5.83
CA GLY A 66 3.68 -4.15 -4.85
C GLY A 66 3.07 -2.75 -4.82
N PRO A 67 3.59 -1.87 -3.94
CA PRO A 67 3.19 -0.47 -3.86
C PRO A 67 3.61 0.32 -5.10
N GLU A 68 2.63 0.60 -5.97
CA GLU A 68 2.79 1.30 -7.26
C GLU A 68 3.61 2.60 -7.18
N ALA A 69 3.41 3.43 -6.13
CA ALA A 69 4.12 4.69 -5.99
C ALA A 69 5.61 4.49 -5.67
N GLN A 70 5.95 3.51 -4.84
CA GLN A 70 7.36 3.18 -4.56
C GLN A 70 8.04 2.60 -5.80
N GLN A 71 7.35 1.73 -6.54
CA GLN A 71 7.85 1.18 -7.78
C GLN A 71 8.06 2.25 -8.85
N LEU A 72 7.15 3.22 -8.94
CA LEU A 72 7.29 4.36 -9.82
C LEU A 72 8.51 5.22 -9.44
N ALA A 73 8.77 5.42 -8.14
CA ALA A 73 9.98 6.10 -7.68
C ALA A 73 11.25 5.33 -8.11
N VAL A 74 11.30 4.02 -7.92
CA VAL A 74 12.43 3.17 -8.40
C VAL A 74 12.58 3.29 -9.91
N TYR A 75 11.49 3.21 -10.66
CA TYR A 75 11.51 3.25 -12.12
C TYR A 75 12.00 4.59 -12.66
N VAL A 76 11.43 5.71 -12.17
CA VAL A 76 11.82 7.04 -12.61
C VAL A 76 13.23 7.39 -12.13
N GLY A 77 13.61 6.98 -10.92
CA GLY A 77 14.99 7.06 -10.46
C GLY A 77 15.94 6.30 -11.40
N TRP A 78 15.52 5.11 -11.87
CA TRP A 78 16.28 4.34 -12.86
C TRP A 78 16.37 5.02 -14.22
N LEU A 79 15.31 5.67 -14.70
CA LEU A 79 15.34 6.45 -15.94
C LEU A 79 16.32 7.64 -15.85
N LEU A 80 16.41 8.30 -14.70
CA LEU A 80 17.22 9.51 -14.53
C LEU A 80 18.70 9.22 -14.24
N ASN A 81 19.02 8.16 -13.49
CA ASN A 81 20.37 7.92 -12.99
C ASN A 81 20.76 6.43 -12.99
N GLY A 82 20.11 5.64 -13.85
CA GLY A 82 20.32 4.20 -13.95
C GLY A 82 20.11 3.49 -12.61
N ARG A 83 20.78 2.37 -12.40
CA ARG A 83 20.59 1.53 -11.20
C ARG A 83 20.83 2.27 -9.89
N ARG A 84 21.78 3.20 -9.86
CA ARG A 84 22.05 4.03 -8.66
C ARG A 84 20.87 4.93 -8.34
N GLY A 85 20.32 5.60 -9.36
CA GLY A 85 19.12 6.39 -9.25
C GLY A 85 17.92 5.60 -8.73
N GLY A 86 17.68 4.41 -9.29
CA GLY A 86 16.57 3.55 -8.87
C GLY A 86 16.71 3.09 -7.41
N LEU A 87 17.91 2.70 -6.98
CA LEU A 87 18.19 2.33 -5.59
C LEU A 87 17.96 3.50 -4.64
N ILE A 88 18.54 4.67 -4.95
CA ILE A 88 18.40 5.89 -4.12
C ILE A 88 16.95 6.32 -4.02
N ALA A 89 16.25 6.42 -5.16
CA ALA A 89 14.86 6.87 -5.19
C ALA A 89 13.96 5.92 -4.39
N GLY A 90 14.07 4.61 -4.62
CA GLY A 90 13.27 3.61 -3.92
C GLY A 90 13.55 3.57 -2.42
N THR A 91 14.82 3.63 -2.00
CA THR A 91 15.18 3.60 -0.58
C THR A 91 14.72 4.86 0.13
N LEU A 92 14.97 6.05 -0.46
CA LEU A 92 14.52 7.31 0.13
C LEU A 92 13.00 7.41 0.19
N PHE A 93 12.27 6.83 -0.76
CA PHE A 93 10.80 6.83 -0.72
C PHE A 93 10.23 6.09 0.50
N VAL A 94 10.92 5.05 1.00
CA VAL A 94 10.47 4.23 2.13
C VAL A 94 11.04 4.73 3.46
N LEU A 95 12.27 5.24 3.46
CA LEU A 95 13.07 5.48 4.66
C LEU A 95 12.41 6.44 5.69
N PRO A 96 11.88 7.62 5.31
CA PRO A 96 11.23 8.50 6.28
C PRO A 96 10.00 7.87 6.92
N GLY A 97 9.18 7.17 6.14
CA GLY A 97 8.01 6.45 6.63
C GLY A 97 8.37 5.32 7.58
N MET A 98 9.42 4.55 7.25
CA MET A 98 9.95 3.49 8.10
C MET A 98 10.39 4.02 9.47
N VAL A 99 11.16 5.11 9.48
CA VAL A 99 11.64 5.75 10.72
C VAL A 99 10.48 6.34 11.52
N ALA A 100 9.59 7.09 10.86
CA ALA A 100 8.45 7.72 11.51
C ALA A 100 7.51 6.68 12.12
N LEU A 101 7.16 5.63 11.36
CA LEU A 101 6.27 4.60 11.84
C LEU A 101 6.92 3.72 12.91
N LEU A 102 8.24 3.48 12.85
CA LEU A 102 8.94 2.78 13.94
C LEU A 102 8.88 3.57 15.23
N ALA A 103 9.15 4.88 15.16
CA ALA A 103 9.04 5.77 16.30
C ALA A 103 7.61 5.81 16.86
N LEU A 104 6.60 5.87 15.98
CA LEU A 104 5.20 5.85 16.39
C LEU A 104 4.79 4.50 16.99
N SER A 105 5.29 3.35 16.49
CA SER A 105 5.09 2.04 17.12
C SER A 105 5.68 2.00 18.53
N ILE A 106 6.88 2.57 18.71
CA ILE A 106 7.53 2.64 20.02
C ILE A 106 6.71 3.51 20.99
N ILE A 107 6.27 4.69 20.53
CA ILE A 107 5.42 5.59 21.31
C ILE A 107 4.09 4.92 21.66
N TYR A 108 3.49 4.20 20.71
CA TYR A 108 2.25 3.48 20.89
C TYR A 108 2.35 2.47 22.03
N VAL A 109 3.39 1.64 22.03
CA VAL A 109 3.58 0.62 23.06
C VAL A 109 4.03 1.23 24.40
N ALA A 110 4.84 2.29 24.38
CA ALA A 110 5.34 2.92 25.61
C ALA A 110 4.27 3.76 26.34
N TYR A 111 3.36 4.40 25.60
CA TYR A 111 2.44 5.42 26.14
C TYR A 111 0.98 5.21 25.73
N GLY A 112 0.63 4.10 25.07
CA GLY A 112 -0.71 3.82 24.55
C GLY A 112 -1.81 3.87 25.59
N ASP A 113 -1.49 3.45 26.82
CA ASP A 113 -2.43 3.42 27.96
C ASP A 113 -2.62 4.79 28.63
N THR A 114 -1.85 5.80 28.24
CA THR A 114 -2.05 7.15 28.78
C THR A 114 -3.35 7.76 28.24
N THR A 115 -4.08 8.47 29.10
CA THR A 115 -5.36 9.10 28.74
C THR A 115 -5.23 10.00 27.50
N ALA A 116 -4.10 10.70 27.36
CA ALA A 116 -3.85 11.58 26.22
C ALA A 116 -3.72 10.80 24.89
N VAL A 117 -2.95 9.71 24.88
CA VAL A 117 -2.73 8.91 23.67
C VAL A 117 -3.99 8.14 23.31
N ALA A 118 -4.67 7.55 24.30
CA ALA A 118 -5.96 6.88 24.10
C ALA A 118 -7.00 7.83 23.49
N ALA A 119 -7.10 9.07 23.98
CA ALA A 119 -8.02 10.07 23.46
C ALA A 119 -7.71 10.49 22.01
N VAL A 120 -6.43 10.58 21.63
CA VAL A 120 -6.03 10.81 20.24
C VAL A 120 -6.52 9.67 19.36
N PHE A 121 -6.28 8.41 19.76
CA PHE A 121 -6.72 7.25 18.98
C PHE A 121 -8.24 7.09 18.91
N ALA A 122 -8.97 7.48 19.95
CA ALA A 122 -10.42 7.56 19.93
C ALA A 122 -10.96 8.49 18.85
N GLY A 123 -10.19 9.53 18.50
CA GLY A 123 -10.48 10.40 17.37
C GLY A 123 -10.01 9.84 16.03
N LEU A 124 -8.81 9.29 15.98
CA LEU A 124 -8.20 8.81 14.73
C LEU A 124 -8.88 7.57 14.16
N ALA A 125 -9.27 6.60 14.99
CA ALA A 125 -9.88 5.35 14.53
C ALA A 125 -11.18 5.58 13.73
N PRO A 126 -12.15 6.39 14.21
CA PRO A 126 -13.34 6.77 13.45
C PRO A 126 -13.04 7.49 12.12
N ALA A 127 -11.94 8.25 12.04
CA ALA A 127 -11.51 8.94 10.83
C ALA A 127 -11.04 7.96 9.75
N VAL A 128 -10.34 6.88 10.15
CA VAL A 128 -9.88 5.82 9.26
C VAL A 128 -11.05 5.18 8.51
N VAL A 129 -12.19 4.97 9.15
CA VAL A 129 -13.40 4.44 8.50
C VAL A 129 -13.81 5.32 7.30
N ALA A 130 -13.84 6.64 7.50
CA ALA A 130 -14.16 7.58 6.42
C ALA A 130 -13.10 7.61 5.32
N ILE A 131 -11.81 7.48 5.67
CA ILE A 131 -10.69 7.46 4.73
C ILE A 131 -10.73 6.19 3.86
N VAL A 132 -10.95 5.03 4.45
CA VAL A 132 -11.07 3.76 3.70
C VAL A 132 -12.32 3.77 2.82
N ALA A 133 -13.45 4.30 3.30
CA ALA A 133 -14.63 4.53 2.47
C ALA A 133 -14.32 5.46 1.28
N GLN A 134 -13.51 6.50 1.49
CA GLN A 134 -13.06 7.38 0.40
C GLN A 134 -12.20 6.64 -0.61
N ALA A 135 -11.35 5.70 -0.16
CA ALA A 135 -10.56 4.86 -1.04
C ALA A 135 -11.47 4.00 -1.95
N VAL A 136 -12.57 3.42 -1.42
CA VAL A 136 -13.57 2.70 -2.24
C VAL A 136 -14.11 3.59 -3.35
N VAL A 137 -14.57 4.79 -3.02
CA VAL A 137 -15.16 5.72 -4.00
C VAL A 137 -14.11 6.17 -5.02
N ARG A 138 -12.89 6.48 -4.57
CA ARG A 138 -11.81 6.97 -5.43
C ARG A 138 -11.34 5.89 -6.42
N VAL A 139 -11.05 4.69 -5.94
CA VAL A 139 -10.62 3.57 -6.79
C VAL A 139 -11.79 3.11 -7.66
N GLY A 140 -13.01 3.07 -7.11
CA GLY A 140 -14.23 2.71 -7.82
C GLY A 140 -14.51 3.60 -9.03
N LYS A 141 -14.44 4.93 -8.88
CA LYS A 141 -14.62 5.88 -10.00
C LYS A 141 -13.62 5.68 -11.14
N ARG A 142 -12.41 5.24 -10.84
CA ARG A 142 -11.36 5.01 -11.83
C ARG A 142 -11.45 3.62 -12.47
N ALA A 143 -11.80 2.61 -11.69
CA ALA A 143 -11.75 1.22 -12.12
C ALA A 143 -13.07 0.72 -12.73
N LEU A 144 -14.22 1.18 -12.22
CA LEU A 144 -15.54 0.62 -12.52
C LEU A 144 -16.27 1.41 -13.61
N HIS A 145 -15.69 1.41 -14.82
CA HIS A 145 -16.23 2.14 -15.98
C HIS A 145 -17.32 1.37 -16.76
N HIS A 146 -17.57 0.10 -16.42
CA HIS A 146 -18.58 -0.74 -17.07
C HIS A 146 -19.39 -1.55 -16.04
N PRO A 147 -20.71 -1.79 -16.26
CA PRO A 147 -21.54 -2.58 -15.33
C PRO A 147 -20.99 -3.96 -14.97
N ALA A 148 -20.32 -4.62 -15.92
CA ALA A 148 -19.68 -5.92 -15.66
C ALA A 148 -18.55 -5.83 -14.60
N LEU A 149 -17.79 -4.73 -14.59
CA LEU A 149 -16.75 -4.48 -13.60
C LEU A 149 -17.35 -4.17 -12.23
N ILE A 150 -18.49 -3.46 -12.19
CA ILE A 150 -19.27 -3.26 -10.96
C ILE A 150 -19.76 -4.62 -10.43
N GLY A 151 -20.29 -5.48 -11.30
CA GLY A 151 -20.69 -6.84 -10.94
C GLY A 151 -19.54 -7.66 -10.35
N LEU A 152 -18.34 -7.56 -10.93
CA LEU A 152 -17.13 -8.20 -10.42
C LEU A 152 -16.72 -7.66 -9.04
N ALA A 153 -16.78 -6.34 -8.83
CA ALA A 153 -16.51 -5.72 -7.54
C ALA A 153 -17.51 -6.19 -6.45
N CYS A 154 -18.81 -6.21 -6.78
CA CYS A 154 -19.86 -6.71 -5.88
C CYS A 154 -19.67 -8.20 -5.56
N ALA A 155 -19.33 -9.02 -6.56
CA ALA A 155 -19.06 -10.44 -6.37
C ALA A 155 -17.84 -10.66 -5.47
N ALA A 156 -16.76 -9.89 -5.65
CA ALA A 156 -15.58 -9.94 -4.79
C ALA A 156 -15.91 -9.54 -3.35
N PHE A 157 -16.67 -8.46 -3.14
CA PHE A 157 -17.14 -8.05 -1.82
C PHE A 157 -17.96 -9.16 -1.16
N VAL A 158 -18.95 -9.72 -1.86
CA VAL A 158 -19.80 -10.80 -1.33
C VAL A 158 -19.00 -12.06 -1.01
N ALA A 159 -18.08 -12.47 -1.88
CA ALA A 159 -17.22 -13.63 -1.66
C ALA A 159 -16.38 -13.50 -0.38
N LEU A 160 -15.87 -12.30 -0.09
CA LEU A 160 -15.07 -12.03 1.10
C LEU A 160 -15.95 -11.86 2.35
N ALA A 161 -16.94 -10.96 2.27
CA ALA A 161 -17.74 -10.54 3.42
C ALA A 161 -18.72 -11.60 3.90
N LEU A 162 -19.26 -12.42 3.00
CA LEU A 162 -20.30 -13.40 3.32
C LEU A 162 -19.80 -14.84 3.34
N PHE A 163 -18.82 -15.17 2.50
CA PHE A 163 -18.37 -16.56 2.32
C PHE A 163 -16.95 -16.82 2.85
N GLY A 164 -16.23 -15.78 3.29
CA GLY A 164 -14.86 -15.92 3.79
C GLY A 164 -13.88 -16.49 2.75
N VAL A 165 -14.14 -16.29 1.45
CA VAL A 165 -13.28 -16.83 0.39
C VAL A 165 -11.89 -16.21 0.50
N PRO A 166 -10.80 -17.00 0.49
CA PRO A 166 -9.45 -16.46 0.57
C PRO A 166 -9.15 -15.40 -0.50
N PHE A 167 -8.64 -14.24 -0.07
CA PHE A 167 -8.28 -13.12 -0.95
C PHE A 167 -7.48 -13.53 -2.21
N PRO A 168 -6.44 -14.38 -2.14
CA PRO A 168 -5.70 -14.79 -3.35
C PRO A 168 -6.57 -15.49 -4.39
N ILE A 169 -7.60 -16.24 -3.97
CA ILE A 169 -8.53 -16.92 -4.87
C ILE A 169 -9.42 -15.89 -5.57
N VAL A 170 -9.93 -14.90 -4.84
CA VAL A 170 -10.74 -13.80 -5.40
C VAL A 170 -9.95 -13.03 -6.46
N ILE A 171 -8.69 -12.71 -6.18
CA ILE A 171 -7.82 -12.00 -7.13
C ILE A 171 -7.50 -12.86 -8.36
N ALA A 172 -7.19 -14.14 -8.19
CA ALA A 172 -6.93 -15.05 -9.31
C ALA A 172 -8.17 -15.23 -10.20
N ALA A 173 -9.35 -15.39 -9.60
CA ALA A 173 -10.62 -15.46 -10.33
C ALA A 173 -10.90 -14.16 -11.08
N ALA A 174 -10.71 -13.00 -10.46
CA ALA A 174 -10.88 -11.70 -11.09
C ALA A 174 -9.92 -11.49 -12.28
N ALA A 175 -8.67 -11.95 -12.15
CA ALA A 175 -7.70 -11.93 -13.25
C ALA A 175 -8.16 -12.80 -14.42
N GLY A 176 -8.63 -14.02 -14.13
CA GLY A 176 -9.16 -14.95 -15.14
C GLY A 176 -10.41 -14.40 -15.84
N ILE A 177 -11.34 -13.79 -15.08
CA ILE A 177 -12.55 -13.15 -15.62
C ILE A 177 -12.17 -11.96 -16.49
N GLY A 178 -11.26 -11.07 -16.03
CA GLY A 178 -10.78 -9.95 -16.82
C GLY A 178 -10.13 -10.40 -18.13
N TRP A 179 -9.30 -11.44 -18.08
CA TRP A 179 -8.71 -12.06 -19.25
C TRP A 179 -9.77 -12.66 -20.20
N ALA A 180 -10.77 -13.38 -19.69
CA ALA A 180 -11.84 -13.95 -20.50
C ALA A 180 -12.68 -12.85 -21.17
N LEU A 181 -13.01 -11.78 -20.44
CA LEU A 181 -13.74 -10.62 -20.97
C LEU A 181 -12.97 -9.94 -22.10
N SER A 182 -11.63 -9.92 -22.07
CA SER A 182 -10.84 -9.38 -23.19
C SER A 182 -10.99 -10.14 -24.50
N ARG A 183 -11.35 -11.44 -24.42
CA ARG A 183 -11.56 -12.30 -25.60
C ARG A 183 -13.01 -12.26 -26.07
N LEU A 184 -13.95 -12.19 -25.13
CA LEU A 184 -15.38 -12.32 -25.40
C LEU A 184 -16.08 -10.97 -25.63
N ALA A 185 -15.63 -9.91 -24.95
CA ALA A 185 -16.24 -8.59 -25.00
C ALA A 185 -15.18 -7.48 -24.76
N PRO A 186 -14.29 -7.21 -25.74
CA PRO A 186 -13.16 -6.28 -25.56
C PRO A 186 -13.57 -4.86 -25.11
N HIS A 187 -14.74 -4.40 -25.53
CA HIS A 187 -15.32 -3.10 -25.19
C HIS A 187 -15.63 -2.93 -23.69
N VAL A 188 -15.72 -4.01 -22.92
CA VAL A 188 -16.01 -4.01 -21.48
C VAL A 188 -14.77 -3.67 -20.63
N ILE A 189 -13.59 -4.02 -21.13
CA ILE A 189 -12.33 -4.00 -20.38
C ILE A 189 -11.47 -2.79 -20.75
N HIS A 190 -11.52 -2.38 -22.02
CA HIS A 190 -10.73 -1.25 -22.48
C HIS A 190 -11.44 0.05 -22.09
N ALA A 191 -10.91 0.72 -21.06
CA ALA A 191 -11.28 2.09 -20.79
C ALA A 191 -11.01 2.95 -22.05
N PRO A 192 -11.86 3.95 -22.35
CA PRO A 192 -11.54 4.93 -23.38
C PRO A 192 -10.17 5.53 -23.10
N THR A 193 -9.27 5.52 -24.09
CA THR A 193 -8.03 6.29 -23.99
C THR A 193 -8.41 7.75 -24.01
N ASP A 194 -8.48 8.38 -22.84
CA ASP A 194 -8.47 9.83 -22.76
C ASP A 194 -7.23 10.31 -23.52
N THR A 195 -7.43 11.29 -24.39
CA THR A 195 -6.35 12.06 -25.00
C THR A 195 -5.65 12.81 -23.88
N ALA A 196 -4.69 12.14 -23.24
CA ALA A 196 -3.93 12.72 -22.16
C ALA A 196 -3.27 14.00 -22.66
N ASP A 197 -3.49 15.10 -21.94
CA ASP A 197 -2.74 16.33 -22.14
C ASP A 197 -1.24 16.01 -22.07
N ASP A 198 -0.48 16.49 -23.04
CA ASP A 198 0.95 16.22 -23.17
C ASP A 198 1.77 16.88 -22.05
N GLY A 199 1.12 17.75 -21.27
CA GLY A 199 1.75 18.50 -20.19
C GLY A 199 2.81 19.46 -20.72
N PRO A 200 3.63 20.05 -19.83
CA PRO A 200 4.72 20.91 -20.25
C PRO A 200 5.80 20.11 -20.99
N ALA A 201 6.40 20.71 -22.01
CA ALA A 201 7.51 20.09 -22.75
C ALA A 201 8.66 19.75 -21.77
N PRO A 202 9.25 18.54 -21.82
CA PRO A 202 10.32 18.17 -20.90
C PRO A 202 11.62 18.94 -21.21
N LEU A 203 12.43 19.23 -20.19
CA LEU A 203 13.77 19.82 -20.36
C LEU A 203 14.84 18.79 -20.73
N ILE A 204 14.57 17.52 -20.42
CA ILE A 204 15.40 16.36 -20.78
C ILE A 204 14.65 15.59 -21.85
N SER A 205 15.24 15.38 -23.02
CA SER A 205 14.60 14.58 -24.06
C SER A 205 14.45 13.13 -23.61
N ASP A 206 13.38 12.47 -24.04
CA ASP A 206 13.14 11.06 -23.70
C ASP A 206 14.29 10.15 -24.18
N ASP A 207 15.00 10.53 -25.25
CA ASP A 207 16.18 9.82 -25.77
C ASP A 207 17.41 9.91 -24.86
N ALA A 208 17.52 10.98 -24.06
CA ALA A 208 18.60 11.17 -23.11
C ALA A 208 18.41 10.35 -21.82
N LEU A 209 17.20 9.83 -21.58
CA LEU A 209 16.91 8.97 -20.43
C LEU A 209 17.63 7.64 -20.54
N HIS A 210 17.96 7.08 -19.38
CA HIS A 210 18.64 5.80 -19.28
C HIS A 210 17.78 4.69 -19.89
N HIS A 211 18.39 3.90 -20.78
CA HIS A 211 17.80 2.73 -21.39
C HIS A 211 18.81 1.58 -21.36
N GLU A 212 18.37 0.40 -20.94
CA GLU A 212 19.18 -0.81 -20.99
C GLU A 212 18.59 -1.80 -21.98
N ARG A 213 19.45 -2.42 -22.80
CA ARG A 213 19.02 -3.50 -23.69
C ARG A 213 18.69 -4.77 -22.90
N PRO A 214 17.63 -5.51 -23.25
CA PRO A 214 17.38 -6.85 -22.73
C PRO A 214 18.61 -7.76 -22.85
N SER A 215 19.02 -8.44 -21.77
CA SER A 215 20.13 -9.40 -21.78
C SER A 215 19.90 -10.50 -20.74
N ALA A 216 20.08 -11.76 -21.16
CA ALA A 216 19.90 -12.93 -20.30
C ALA A 216 20.91 -12.95 -19.13
N GLY A 217 22.19 -12.66 -19.39
CA GLY A 217 23.22 -12.63 -18.34
C GLY A 217 22.95 -11.56 -17.28
N ARG A 218 22.44 -10.39 -17.70
CA ARG A 218 21.98 -9.37 -16.75
C ARG A 218 20.79 -9.88 -15.93
N ASN A 219 19.79 -10.46 -16.57
CA ASN A 219 18.60 -10.94 -15.88
C ASN A 219 18.94 -12.00 -14.83
N ILE A 220 19.81 -12.95 -15.17
CA ILE A 220 20.29 -13.96 -14.21
C ILE A 220 21.00 -13.30 -13.04
N LYS A 221 21.87 -12.31 -13.29
CA LYS A 221 22.57 -11.57 -12.23
C LYS A 221 21.61 -10.79 -11.33
N VAL A 222 20.66 -10.05 -11.90
CA VAL A 222 19.66 -9.27 -11.14
C VAL A 222 18.78 -10.20 -10.32
N LEU A 223 18.30 -11.29 -10.93
CA LEU A 223 17.48 -12.29 -10.27
C LEU A 223 18.25 -12.96 -9.12
N GLY A 224 19.46 -13.45 -9.37
CA GLY A 224 20.29 -14.10 -8.35
C GLY A 224 20.61 -13.17 -7.18
N ILE A 225 21.06 -11.95 -7.44
CA ILE A 225 21.37 -10.98 -6.38
C ILE A 225 20.11 -10.63 -5.58
N SER A 226 18.99 -10.34 -6.25
CA SER A 226 17.78 -9.90 -5.55
C SER A 226 17.13 -11.04 -4.77
N LEU A 227 17.12 -12.26 -5.31
CA LEU A 227 16.64 -13.43 -4.58
C LEU A 227 17.50 -13.72 -3.35
N LEU A 228 18.83 -13.57 -3.45
CA LEU A 228 19.71 -13.70 -2.28
C LEU A 228 19.41 -12.61 -1.24
N LEU A 229 19.35 -11.34 -1.66
CA LEU A 229 19.04 -10.23 -0.76
C LEU A 229 17.66 -10.37 -0.08
N TRP A 230 16.71 -10.98 -0.77
CA TRP A 230 15.38 -11.21 -0.22
C TRP A 230 15.34 -12.42 0.74
N THR A 231 15.92 -13.55 0.34
CA THR A 231 15.80 -14.81 1.10
C THR A 231 16.77 -14.91 2.27
N ILE A 232 17.95 -14.28 2.20
CA ILE A 232 18.97 -14.36 3.27
C ILE A 232 18.43 -13.88 4.62
N PRO A 233 17.78 -12.70 4.76
CA PRO A 233 17.26 -12.27 6.06
C PRO A 233 16.20 -13.20 6.63
N VAL A 234 15.31 -13.73 5.78
CA VAL A 234 14.27 -14.68 6.20
C VAL A 234 14.89 -16.01 6.65
N ALA A 235 15.87 -16.51 5.91
CA ALA A 235 16.60 -17.73 6.27
C ALA A 235 17.43 -17.55 7.55
N ALA A 236 18.10 -16.41 7.71
CA ALA A 236 18.88 -16.10 8.91
C ALA A 236 17.98 -16.08 10.14
N VAL A 237 16.83 -15.41 10.07
CA VAL A 237 15.84 -15.42 11.14
C VAL A 237 15.33 -16.83 11.42
N ALA A 238 14.97 -17.61 10.39
CA ALA A 238 14.51 -18.99 10.58
C ALA A 238 15.56 -19.89 11.26
N LEU A 239 16.84 -19.69 10.95
CA LEU A 239 17.95 -20.42 11.59
C LEU A 239 18.20 -19.97 13.03
N LEU A 240 18.08 -18.67 13.32
CA LEU A 240 18.41 -18.10 14.63
C LEU A 240 17.27 -18.19 15.63
N THR A 241 16.02 -18.04 15.20
CA THR A 241 14.83 -18.01 16.08
C THR A 241 13.93 -19.23 15.90
N GLY A 242 14.17 -20.05 14.87
CA GLY A 242 13.41 -21.25 14.57
C GLY A 242 12.31 -21.04 13.53
N VAL A 243 11.96 -22.12 12.82
CA VAL A 243 10.98 -22.10 11.70
C VAL A 243 9.56 -21.73 12.13
N HIS A 244 9.21 -22.00 13.39
CA HIS A 244 7.89 -21.68 13.96
C HIS A 244 7.86 -20.36 14.73
N SER A 245 8.95 -19.59 14.74
CA SER A 245 8.97 -18.29 15.40
C SER A 245 8.10 -17.26 14.68
N THR A 246 7.64 -16.27 15.45
CA THR A 246 6.89 -15.11 14.95
C THR A 246 7.61 -14.44 13.79
N PHE A 247 8.92 -14.23 13.91
CA PHE A 247 9.73 -13.59 12.88
C PHE A 247 9.77 -14.37 11.56
N THR A 248 9.92 -15.69 11.62
CA THR A 248 9.89 -16.53 10.41
C THR A 248 8.52 -16.49 9.76
N THR A 249 7.45 -16.56 10.57
CA THR A 249 6.08 -16.52 10.09
C THR A 249 5.77 -15.18 9.45
N GLN A 250 6.15 -14.06 10.08
CA GLN A 250 6.04 -12.72 9.51
C GLN A 250 6.86 -12.58 8.23
N GLY A 251 8.13 -13.01 8.24
CA GLY A 251 9.02 -12.97 7.08
C GLY A 251 8.45 -13.70 5.87
N LEU A 252 7.91 -14.92 6.07
CA LEU A 252 7.27 -15.70 5.01
C LEU A 252 5.93 -15.09 4.56
N PHE A 253 5.09 -14.70 5.51
CA PHE A 253 3.78 -14.13 5.23
C PHE A 253 3.87 -12.83 4.44
N PHE A 254 4.72 -11.89 4.88
CA PHE A 254 4.88 -10.61 4.19
C PHE A 254 5.68 -10.75 2.88
N SER A 255 6.63 -11.69 2.79
CA SER A 255 7.25 -12.05 1.50
C SER A 255 6.21 -12.57 0.50
N GLY A 256 5.33 -13.49 0.92
CA GLY A 256 4.27 -14.01 0.06
C GLY A 256 3.27 -12.91 -0.32
N THR A 257 2.91 -12.07 0.63
CA THR A 257 1.99 -10.94 0.41
C THR A 257 2.57 -9.97 -0.63
N ALA A 258 3.87 -9.66 -0.58
CA ALA A 258 4.55 -8.80 -1.55
C ALA A 258 4.43 -9.31 -3.01
N LEU A 259 4.28 -10.62 -3.22
CA LEU A 259 4.09 -11.23 -4.54
C LEU A 259 2.66 -11.14 -5.08
N VAL A 260 1.69 -11.01 -4.18
CA VAL A 260 0.24 -11.01 -4.52
C VAL A 260 -0.41 -9.63 -4.32
N THR A 261 0.41 -8.61 -4.06
CA THR A 261 -0.04 -7.23 -3.83
C THR A 261 -0.40 -6.56 -5.16
N PHE A 262 -1.64 -6.71 -5.63
CA PHE A 262 -2.14 -5.99 -6.80
C PHE A 262 -3.26 -5.02 -6.40
N GLY A 263 -3.34 -3.87 -7.10
CA GLY A 263 -4.41 -2.88 -6.88
C GLY A 263 -4.19 -1.93 -5.69
N GLY A 264 -2.95 -1.73 -5.27
CA GLY A 264 -2.57 -0.74 -4.27
C GLY A 264 -2.63 -1.23 -2.81
N ALA A 265 -2.18 -0.36 -1.90
CA ALA A 265 -1.94 -0.72 -0.49
C ALA A 265 -3.20 -1.20 0.26
N TYR A 266 -4.39 -0.65 -0.05
CA TYR A 266 -5.63 -0.97 0.67
C TYR A 266 -6.13 -2.41 0.41
N ALA A 267 -5.92 -2.96 -0.79
CA ALA A 267 -6.35 -4.31 -1.13
C ALA A 267 -5.65 -5.35 -0.25
N VAL A 268 -4.33 -5.21 -0.14
CA VAL A 268 -3.51 -6.07 0.69
C VAL A 268 -3.75 -5.84 2.15
N LEU A 269 -4.03 -4.60 2.55
CA LEU A 269 -4.31 -4.31 3.92
C LEU A 269 -5.51 -5.08 4.46
N ALA A 270 -6.52 -5.31 3.62
CA ALA A 270 -7.68 -6.12 3.98
C ALA A 270 -7.26 -7.55 4.34
N PHE A 271 -6.43 -8.15 3.50
CA PHE A 271 -5.89 -9.49 3.72
C PHE A 271 -4.97 -9.55 4.94
N VAL A 272 -4.09 -8.56 5.11
CA VAL A 272 -3.19 -8.48 6.27
C VAL A 272 -3.98 -8.31 7.56
N ALA A 273 -4.99 -7.43 7.60
CA ALA A 273 -5.84 -7.22 8.76
C ALA A 273 -6.48 -8.53 9.21
N GLN A 274 -7.13 -9.23 8.27
CA GLN A 274 -7.78 -10.50 8.56
C GLN A 274 -6.80 -11.54 9.11
N ARG A 275 -5.67 -11.76 8.42
CA ARG A 275 -4.70 -12.80 8.82
C ARG A 275 -3.97 -12.44 10.11
N ALA A 276 -3.55 -11.19 10.26
CA ALA A 276 -2.80 -10.75 11.43
C ALA A 276 -3.65 -10.76 12.71
N VAL A 277 -4.95 -10.43 12.60
CA VAL A 277 -5.87 -10.40 13.74
C VAL A 277 -6.48 -11.78 14.01
N GLU A 278 -7.13 -12.39 13.04
CA GLU A 278 -7.96 -13.58 13.26
C GLU A 278 -7.16 -14.89 13.28
N VAL A 279 -6.04 -14.95 12.53
CA VAL A 279 -5.31 -16.21 12.33
C VAL A 279 -4.01 -16.25 13.12
N TYR A 280 -3.22 -15.19 13.05
CA TYR A 280 -1.93 -15.13 13.73
C TYR A 280 -2.00 -14.51 15.12
N GLY A 281 -3.07 -13.77 15.44
CA GLY A 281 -3.22 -13.10 16.74
C GLY A 281 -2.10 -12.10 17.05
N TRP A 282 -1.48 -11.50 16.03
CA TRP A 282 -0.37 -10.55 16.23
C TRP A 282 -0.82 -9.25 16.91
N LEU A 283 -2.04 -8.81 16.64
CA LEU A 283 -2.64 -7.60 17.18
C LEU A 283 -4.17 -7.71 17.17
N SER A 284 -4.83 -6.86 17.96
CA SER A 284 -6.30 -6.76 17.94
C SER A 284 -6.82 -6.00 16.71
N ALA A 285 -8.12 -6.11 16.42
CA ALA A 285 -8.77 -5.31 15.39
C ALA A 285 -8.62 -3.80 15.66
N GLY A 286 -8.71 -3.39 16.94
CA GLY A 286 -8.50 -2.01 17.36
C GLY A 286 -7.07 -1.53 17.10
N ASP A 287 -6.07 -2.36 17.43
CA ASP A 287 -4.67 -2.05 17.10
C ASP A 287 -4.47 -1.90 15.59
N MET A 288 -5.14 -2.72 14.78
CA MET A 288 -5.05 -2.65 13.32
C MET A 288 -5.58 -1.33 12.78
N VAL A 289 -6.70 -0.84 13.32
CA VAL A 289 -7.27 0.48 12.98
C VAL A 289 -6.31 1.60 13.38
N ARG A 290 -5.73 1.53 14.60
CA ARG A 290 -4.77 2.53 15.10
C ARG A 290 -3.49 2.53 14.26
N GLY A 291 -2.97 1.36 13.91
CA GLY A 291 -1.81 1.21 13.03
C GLY A 291 -2.05 1.83 11.65
N LEU A 292 -3.24 1.66 11.09
CA LEU A 292 -3.61 2.32 9.83
C LEU A 292 -3.69 3.83 9.98
N ALA A 293 -4.26 4.35 11.07
CA ALA A 293 -4.28 5.78 11.33
C ALA A 293 -2.87 6.39 11.42
N LEU A 294 -1.95 5.69 12.11
CA LEU A 294 -0.55 6.10 12.20
C LEU A 294 0.09 6.11 10.81
N ALA A 295 -0.09 5.05 10.02
CA ALA A 295 0.47 4.96 8.68
C ALA A 295 -0.03 6.08 7.73
N GLU A 296 -1.32 6.42 7.79
CA GLU A 296 -1.91 7.54 7.01
C GLU A 296 -1.37 8.92 7.44
N SER A 297 -0.91 9.04 8.70
CA SER A 297 -0.30 10.27 9.23
C SER A 297 1.20 10.40 8.92
N THR A 298 1.84 9.32 8.44
CA THR A 298 3.27 9.30 8.12
C THR A 298 3.54 9.52 6.63
N PRO A 299 4.70 10.12 6.29
CA PRO A 299 5.14 10.16 4.90
C PRO A 299 5.49 8.76 4.40
N GLY A 300 5.26 8.50 3.11
CA GLY A 300 5.68 7.26 2.45
C GLY A 300 4.54 6.25 2.27
N PRO A 301 4.82 5.07 1.70
CA PRO A 301 3.80 4.14 1.22
C PRO A 301 2.79 3.75 2.30
N LEU A 302 1.48 3.79 2.00
CA LEU A 302 0.47 3.39 2.98
C LEU A 302 0.65 1.95 3.50
N ILE A 303 1.17 1.07 2.64
CA ILE A 303 1.46 -0.33 3.02
C ILE A 303 2.44 -0.42 4.20
N MET A 304 3.16 0.66 4.56
CA MET A 304 4.05 0.71 5.72
C MET A 304 3.38 0.28 7.03
N VAL A 305 2.06 0.36 7.16
CA VAL A 305 1.32 -0.22 8.30
C VAL A 305 1.71 -1.67 8.63
N VAL A 306 2.17 -2.47 7.65
CA VAL A 306 2.68 -3.84 7.90
C VAL A 306 3.88 -3.86 8.85
N GLN A 307 4.68 -2.79 8.89
CA GLN A 307 5.76 -2.61 9.86
C GLN A 307 5.22 -2.51 11.29
N PHE A 308 4.15 -1.73 11.49
CA PHE A 308 3.48 -1.63 12.79
C PHE A 308 2.88 -2.98 13.21
N VAL A 309 2.20 -3.67 12.29
CA VAL A 309 1.67 -5.02 12.50
C VAL A 309 2.77 -5.99 12.93
N ALA A 310 3.92 -5.96 12.26
CA ALA A 310 5.05 -6.81 12.59
C ALA A 310 5.66 -6.46 13.96
N PHE A 311 5.82 -5.16 14.25
CA PHE A 311 6.29 -4.67 15.55
C PHE A 311 5.43 -5.25 16.68
N LEU A 312 4.11 -5.02 16.65
CA LEU A 312 3.20 -5.48 17.71
C LEU A 312 3.19 -7.00 17.81
N GLY A 313 3.13 -7.70 16.67
CA GLY A 313 3.13 -9.16 16.65
C GLY A 313 4.34 -9.76 17.36
N ALA A 314 5.53 -9.24 17.08
CA ALA A 314 6.77 -9.70 17.71
C ALA A 314 6.97 -9.14 19.12
N TYR A 315 6.44 -7.96 19.44
CA TYR A 315 6.43 -7.43 20.80
C TYR A 315 5.58 -8.29 21.74
N HIS A 316 4.39 -8.72 21.30
CA HIS A 316 3.52 -9.63 22.05
C HIS A 316 4.03 -11.08 22.07
N HIS A 317 4.73 -11.51 21.01
CA HIS A 317 5.24 -12.87 20.87
C HIS A 317 6.75 -12.88 20.56
N PRO A 318 7.61 -12.42 21.49
CA PRO A 318 9.03 -12.19 21.24
C PRO A 318 9.88 -13.48 21.25
N GLY A 319 9.30 -14.60 21.67
CA GLY A 319 10.03 -15.84 21.88
C GLY A 319 11.04 -15.67 23.01
N GLY A 320 12.33 -15.89 22.71
CA GLY A 320 13.42 -15.73 23.68
C GLY A 320 14.10 -14.35 23.68
N LEU A 321 13.63 -13.39 22.86
CA LEU A 321 14.21 -12.05 22.78
C LEU A 321 13.51 -11.08 23.74
N ASP A 322 14.18 -9.97 24.05
CA ASP A 322 13.52 -8.80 24.65
C ASP A 322 12.40 -8.28 23.74
N PRO A 323 11.20 -7.94 24.27
CA PRO A 323 10.06 -7.48 23.47
C PRO A 323 10.36 -6.27 22.57
N TRP A 324 11.14 -5.30 23.04
CA TRP A 324 11.47 -4.10 22.26
C TRP A 324 12.41 -4.45 21.10
N LEU A 325 13.44 -5.25 21.38
CA LEU A 325 14.34 -5.74 20.36
C LEU A 325 13.59 -6.59 19.32
N ALA A 326 12.67 -7.46 19.77
CA ALA A 326 11.81 -8.26 18.91
C ALA A 326 10.98 -7.38 17.97
N GLY A 327 10.28 -6.36 18.51
CA GLY A 327 9.48 -5.44 17.72
C GLY A 327 10.29 -4.70 16.65
N VAL A 328 11.50 -4.25 16.99
CA VAL A 328 12.40 -3.57 16.03
C VAL A 328 12.88 -4.52 14.93
N ILE A 329 13.35 -5.72 15.28
CA ILE A 329 13.84 -6.71 14.30
C ILE A 329 12.72 -7.09 13.33
N ALA A 330 11.52 -7.39 13.86
CA ALA A 330 10.35 -7.72 13.06
C ALA A 330 9.93 -6.60 12.10
N SER A 331 9.99 -5.35 12.58
CA SER A 331 9.71 -4.16 11.77
C SER A 331 10.66 -4.02 10.60
N LEU A 332 11.97 -4.16 10.86
CA LEU A 332 13.00 -4.04 9.83
C LEU A 332 12.94 -5.19 8.83
N LEU A 333 12.77 -6.42 9.32
CA LEU A 333 12.58 -7.61 8.48
C LEU A 333 11.38 -7.45 7.56
N THR A 334 10.23 -7.08 8.13
CA THR A 334 8.97 -6.93 7.38
C THR A 334 9.07 -5.82 6.34
N THR A 335 9.66 -4.68 6.69
CA THR A 335 9.93 -3.60 5.73
C THR A 335 10.82 -4.09 4.60
N TRP A 336 11.90 -4.80 4.92
CA TRP A 336 12.82 -5.34 3.93
C TRP A 336 12.12 -6.27 2.93
N VAL A 337 11.42 -7.30 3.42
CA VAL A 337 10.77 -8.30 2.55
C VAL A 337 9.58 -7.73 1.77
N THR A 338 8.98 -6.63 2.24
CA THR A 338 7.89 -5.94 1.53
C THR A 338 8.42 -5.17 0.31
N PHE A 339 9.57 -4.48 0.43
CA PHE A 339 10.04 -3.55 -0.60
C PHE A 339 11.15 -4.10 -1.49
N VAL A 340 11.97 -5.06 -1.04
CA VAL A 340 13.02 -5.66 -1.88
C VAL A 340 12.48 -6.29 -3.18
N PRO A 341 11.35 -7.01 -3.18
CA PRO A 341 10.77 -7.54 -4.42
C PRO A 341 10.46 -6.47 -5.47
N CYS A 342 10.11 -5.25 -5.03
CA CYS A 342 9.83 -4.15 -5.94
C CYS A 342 11.06 -3.74 -6.74
N PHE A 343 12.25 -3.72 -6.13
CA PHE A 343 13.50 -3.46 -6.85
C PHE A 343 13.81 -4.58 -7.86
N LEU A 344 13.56 -5.84 -7.49
CA LEU A 344 13.69 -6.97 -8.41
C LEU A 344 12.78 -6.78 -9.63
N PHE A 345 11.50 -6.52 -9.43
CA PHE A 345 10.54 -6.38 -10.54
C PHE A 345 10.90 -5.23 -11.47
N ILE A 346 11.29 -4.08 -10.92
CA ILE A 346 11.66 -2.92 -11.71
C ILE A 346 12.97 -3.17 -12.47
N PHE A 347 14.05 -3.62 -11.82
CA PHE A 347 15.32 -3.83 -12.53
C PHE A 347 15.30 -4.98 -13.52
N LEU A 348 14.47 -6.00 -13.26
CA LEU A 348 14.30 -7.11 -14.20
C LEU A 348 13.44 -6.70 -15.40
N GLY A 349 12.34 -5.98 -15.18
CA GLY A 349 11.33 -5.73 -16.20
C GLY A 349 11.37 -4.36 -16.87
N ALA A 350 12.03 -3.35 -16.32
CA ALA A 350 12.17 -2.02 -16.97
C ALA A 350 12.70 -2.07 -18.41
N PRO A 351 13.66 -2.96 -18.76
CA PRO A 351 14.13 -3.14 -20.14
C PRO A 351 13.10 -3.77 -21.10
N TYR A 352 12.04 -4.37 -20.58
CA TYR A 352 10.99 -5.06 -21.33
C TYR A 352 9.67 -4.29 -21.39
N VAL A 353 9.63 -3.08 -20.80
CA VAL A 353 8.39 -2.32 -20.56
C VAL A 353 7.54 -2.16 -21.82
N GLU A 354 8.20 -1.91 -22.96
CA GLU A 354 7.54 -1.66 -24.25
C GLU A 354 6.80 -2.91 -24.77
N ARG A 355 7.32 -4.11 -24.48
CA ARG A 355 6.67 -5.38 -24.88
C ARG A 355 5.50 -5.74 -23.96
N LEU A 356 5.63 -5.45 -22.67
CA LEU A 356 4.57 -5.71 -21.68
C LEU A 356 3.35 -4.81 -21.92
N ARG A 357 3.57 -3.57 -22.38
CA ARG A 357 2.52 -2.58 -22.67
C ARG A 357 1.53 -3.03 -23.75
N HIS A 358 2.02 -3.63 -24.84
CA HIS A 358 1.16 -4.03 -25.96
C HIS A 358 0.39 -5.34 -25.71
N ASN A 359 0.55 -5.94 -24.52
CA ASN A 359 -0.17 -7.16 -24.17
C ASN A 359 -1.54 -6.83 -23.57
N THR A 360 -2.54 -6.76 -24.46
CA THR A 360 -3.94 -6.48 -24.09
C THR A 360 -4.51 -7.49 -23.10
N ALA A 361 -4.09 -8.76 -23.17
CA ALA A 361 -4.55 -9.81 -22.27
C ALA A 361 -4.07 -9.58 -20.82
N LEU A 362 -2.84 -9.10 -20.63
CA LEU A 362 -2.30 -8.78 -19.31
C LEU A 362 -3.00 -7.54 -18.72
N SER A 363 -3.14 -6.48 -19.52
CA SER A 363 -3.87 -5.27 -19.12
C SER A 363 -5.31 -5.59 -18.72
N ALA A 364 -5.95 -6.52 -19.42
CA ALA A 364 -7.31 -6.96 -19.13
C ALA A 364 -7.44 -7.71 -17.82
N ALA A 365 -6.53 -8.67 -17.57
CA ALA A 365 -6.49 -9.40 -16.30
C ALA A 365 -6.36 -8.43 -15.12
N LEU A 366 -5.49 -7.43 -15.25
CA LEU A 366 -5.26 -6.41 -14.21
C LEU A 366 -6.44 -5.46 -14.04
N THR A 367 -7.18 -5.18 -15.11
CA THR A 367 -8.45 -4.44 -15.01
C THR A 367 -9.46 -5.21 -14.19
N GLY A 368 -9.58 -6.53 -14.42
CA GLY A 368 -10.41 -7.43 -13.60
C GLY A 368 -9.97 -7.43 -12.14
N ILE A 369 -8.68 -7.57 -11.87
CA ILE A 369 -8.11 -7.49 -10.51
C ILE A 369 -8.46 -6.14 -9.85
N THR A 370 -8.23 -5.03 -10.55
CA THR A 370 -8.49 -3.68 -10.02
C THR A 370 -9.97 -3.47 -9.68
N ALA A 371 -10.88 -4.02 -10.50
CA ALA A 371 -12.31 -4.00 -10.21
C ALA A 371 -12.66 -4.81 -8.95
N ALA A 372 -12.15 -6.04 -8.82
CA ALA A 372 -12.36 -6.87 -7.63
C ALA A 372 -11.78 -6.22 -6.36
N VAL A 373 -10.65 -5.52 -6.48
CA VAL A 373 -10.03 -4.77 -5.39
C VAL A 373 -10.96 -3.70 -4.82
N VAL A 374 -11.84 -3.07 -5.61
CA VAL A 374 -12.84 -2.14 -5.06
C VAL A 374 -13.76 -2.85 -4.05
N GLY A 375 -14.17 -4.09 -4.36
CA GLY A 375 -14.94 -4.93 -3.44
C GLY A 375 -14.14 -5.36 -2.20
N VAL A 376 -12.85 -5.66 -2.36
CA VAL A 376 -11.94 -5.98 -1.25
C VAL A 376 -11.81 -4.79 -0.29
N ILE A 377 -11.62 -3.58 -0.82
CA ILE A 377 -11.52 -2.35 0.00
C ILE A 377 -12.86 -2.07 0.69
N ALA A 378 -13.99 -2.32 0.02
CA ALA A 378 -15.30 -2.18 0.65
C ALA A 378 -15.50 -3.17 1.80
N ASN A 379 -15.01 -4.41 1.68
CA ASN A 379 -15.01 -5.39 2.76
C ASN A 379 -14.17 -4.91 3.96
N LEU A 380 -13.00 -4.32 3.70
CA LEU A 380 -12.17 -3.71 4.74
C LEU A 380 -12.85 -2.51 5.41
N ALA A 381 -13.54 -1.67 4.64
CA ALA A 381 -14.31 -0.55 5.17
C ALA A 381 -15.41 -1.04 6.12
N LEU A 382 -16.12 -2.12 5.75
CA LEU A 382 -17.11 -2.76 6.60
C LEU A 382 -16.46 -3.30 7.88
N TYR A 383 -15.33 -4.01 7.76
CA TYR A 383 -14.59 -4.55 8.89
C TYR A 383 -14.16 -3.46 9.89
N PHE A 384 -13.60 -2.34 9.42
CA PHE A 384 -13.24 -1.25 10.33
C PHE A 384 -14.44 -0.51 10.89
N ALA A 385 -15.51 -0.33 10.10
CA ALA A 385 -16.74 0.29 10.59
C ALA A 385 -17.34 -0.53 11.75
N THR A 386 -17.41 -1.86 11.62
CA THR A 386 -17.96 -2.71 12.69
C THR A 386 -17.11 -2.67 13.95
N HIS A 387 -15.78 -2.76 13.83
CA HIS A 387 -14.86 -2.77 14.98
C HIS A 387 -14.55 -1.39 15.57
N THR A 388 -15.03 -0.30 14.94
CA THR A 388 -14.84 1.07 15.45
C THR A 388 -16.13 1.70 15.95
N LEU A 389 -17.26 1.43 15.27
CA LEU A 389 -18.55 2.05 15.61
C LEU A 389 -19.33 1.27 16.67
N PHE A 390 -18.96 0.03 16.93
CA PHE A 390 -19.63 -0.86 17.88
C PHE A 390 -18.60 -1.46 18.83
N ALA A 391 -18.94 -1.54 20.12
CA ALA A 391 -18.07 -2.13 21.14
C ALA A 391 -18.10 -3.66 21.12
N ALA A 392 -19.19 -4.26 20.64
CA ALA A 392 -19.34 -5.70 20.53
C ALA A 392 -19.76 -6.13 19.12
N THR A 393 -19.10 -7.17 18.63
CA THR A 393 -19.40 -7.84 17.35
C THR A 393 -19.53 -9.33 17.58
N GLY A 394 -20.58 -9.94 17.01
CA GLY A 394 -20.80 -11.37 17.07
C GLY A 394 -20.61 -12.02 15.71
N GLU A 395 -19.97 -13.19 15.68
CA GLU A 395 -19.97 -14.03 14.49
C GLU A 395 -21.22 -14.91 14.46
N ARG A 396 -21.92 -14.90 13.34
CA ARG A 396 -23.01 -15.83 13.07
C ARG A 396 -22.70 -16.63 11.82
N GLN A 397 -22.67 -17.94 11.98
CA GLN A 397 -22.51 -18.88 10.88
C GLN A 397 -23.86 -19.49 10.50
N PHE A 398 -24.25 -19.36 9.23
CA PHE A 398 -25.45 -19.98 8.67
C PHE A 398 -25.05 -20.82 7.45
N GLY A 399 -24.66 -22.08 7.68
CA GLY A 399 -24.13 -22.94 6.63
C GLY A 399 -22.82 -22.38 6.05
N PRO A 400 -22.72 -22.06 4.75
CA PRO A 400 -21.53 -21.45 4.15
C PRO A 400 -21.40 -19.94 4.41
N LEU A 401 -22.41 -19.31 5.02
CA LEU A 401 -22.38 -17.87 5.33
C LEU A 401 -21.67 -17.63 6.65
N HIS A 402 -20.64 -16.79 6.63
CA HIS A 402 -19.90 -16.30 7.77
C HIS A 402 -20.17 -14.79 7.89
N LEU A 403 -21.01 -14.39 8.85
CA LEU A 403 -21.41 -12.99 9.05
C LEU A 403 -20.87 -12.46 10.37
N THR A 404 -20.03 -11.42 10.30
CA THR A 404 -19.69 -10.61 11.47
C THR A 404 -20.74 -9.52 11.62
N LEU A 405 -21.68 -9.69 12.55
CA LEU A 405 -22.76 -8.74 12.80
C LEU A 405 -22.46 -7.91 14.05
N PRO A 406 -22.57 -6.57 13.97
CA PRO A 406 -22.44 -5.73 15.15
C PRO A 406 -23.64 -5.92 16.07
N GLU A 407 -23.41 -5.85 17.38
CA GLU A 407 -24.49 -5.76 18.35
C GLU A 407 -25.01 -4.32 18.38
N PHE A 408 -26.20 -4.09 17.81
CA PHE A 408 -26.76 -2.73 17.66
C PHE A 408 -26.91 -1.95 18.98
N GLY A 409 -27.00 -2.63 20.13
CA GLY A 409 -27.02 -1.99 21.44
C GLY A 409 -25.67 -1.45 21.91
N SER A 410 -24.57 -1.84 21.24
CA SER A 410 -23.19 -1.50 21.60
C SER A 410 -22.61 -0.33 20.79
N ILE A 411 -23.45 0.47 20.14
CA ILE A 411 -23.02 1.62 19.34
C ILE A 411 -22.21 2.59 20.22
N GLN A 412 -21.08 3.05 19.68
CA GLN A 412 -20.24 4.07 20.30
C GLN A 412 -20.60 5.46 19.73
N PRO A 413 -21.34 6.32 20.47
CA PRO A 413 -21.88 7.57 19.91
C PRO A 413 -20.78 8.57 19.54
N VAL A 414 -19.69 8.61 20.30
CA VAL A 414 -18.53 9.47 20.04
C VAL A 414 -17.87 9.07 18.73
N ALA A 415 -17.59 7.78 18.55
CA ALA A 415 -17.00 7.25 17.32
C ALA A 415 -17.91 7.56 16.11
N LEU A 416 -19.22 7.31 16.24
CA LEU A 416 -20.19 7.61 15.18
C LEU A 416 -20.20 9.09 14.80
N GLY A 417 -20.22 9.99 15.80
CA GLY A 417 -20.17 11.44 15.58
C GLY A 417 -18.89 11.87 14.87
N ILE A 418 -17.73 11.37 15.31
CA ILE A 418 -16.43 11.70 14.69
C ILE A 418 -16.36 11.13 13.26
N THR A 419 -16.84 9.90 13.01
CA THR A 419 -16.90 9.34 11.65
C THR A 419 -17.81 10.16 10.74
N ALA A 420 -18.97 10.63 11.23
CA ALA A 420 -19.85 11.49 10.44
C ALA A 420 -19.18 12.82 10.08
N ILE A 421 -18.50 13.46 11.04
CA ILE A 421 -17.72 14.67 10.78
C ILE A 421 -16.60 14.37 9.76
N ALA A 422 -15.84 13.30 9.96
CA ALA A 422 -14.79 12.89 9.05
C ALA A 422 -15.33 12.66 7.63
N ALA A 423 -16.48 12.01 7.48
CA ALA A 423 -17.14 11.82 6.20
C ALA A 423 -17.51 13.15 5.53
N VAL A 424 -18.06 14.11 6.28
CA VAL A 424 -18.35 15.46 5.74
C VAL A 424 -17.07 16.17 5.29
N LEU A 425 -16.00 16.13 6.10
CA LEU A 425 -14.72 16.75 5.74
C LEU A 425 -14.10 16.11 4.49
N VAL A 426 -14.19 14.79 4.38
CA VAL A 426 -13.58 13.99 3.32
C VAL A 426 -14.37 14.06 2.00
N PHE A 427 -15.68 13.87 2.05
CA PHE A 427 -16.53 13.80 0.86
C PHE A 427 -17.16 15.13 0.47
N GLY A 428 -17.61 15.91 1.46
CA GLY A 428 -18.25 17.21 1.25
C GLY A 428 -17.22 18.30 0.99
N LEU A 429 -16.31 18.51 1.95
CA LEU A 429 -15.31 19.59 1.87
C LEU A 429 -14.02 19.19 1.13
N LYS A 430 -13.83 17.90 0.83
CA LYS A 430 -12.66 17.36 0.11
C LYS A 430 -11.32 17.73 0.78
N TRP A 431 -11.29 17.76 2.11
CA TRP A 431 -10.07 18.04 2.86
C TRP A 431 -9.04 16.94 2.68
N THR A 432 -7.76 17.33 2.77
CA THR A 432 -6.63 16.39 2.76
C THR A 432 -6.67 15.47 4.00
N MET A 433 -6.25 14.21 3.86
CA MET A 433 -6.25 13.24 4.97
C MET A 433 -5.62 13.78 6.25
N LEU A 434 -4.46 14.43 6.17
CA LEU A 434 -3.75 14.95 7.35
C LEU A 434 -4.59 15.97 8.14
N ARG A 435 -5.35 16.84 7.45
CA ARG A 435 -6.26 17.80 8.10
C ARG A 435 -7.44 17.10 8.76
N VAL A 436 -7.99 16.06 8.11
CA VAL A 436 -9.08 15.25 8.66
C VAL A 436 -8.61 14.54 9.92
N LEU A 437 -7.48 13.84 9.86
CA LEU A 437 -6.88 13.17 11.02
C LEU A 437 -6.59 14.15 12.16
N GLY A 438 -6.07 15.34 11.85
CA GLY A 438 -5.82 16.39 12.84
C GLY A 438 -7.09 16.87 13.55
N VAL A 439 -8.16 17.16 12.80
CA VAL A 439 -9.46 17.54 13.41
C VAL A 439 -10.01 16.40 14.25
N CYS A 440 -10.01 15.18 13.73
CA CYS A 440 -10.55 14.03 14.45
C CYS A 440 -9.76 13.73 15.73
N ALA A 441 -8.42 13.85 15.72
CA ALA A 441 -7.59 13.74 16.92
C ALA A 441 -7.96 14.79 17.97
N VAL A 442 -8.17 16.05 17.57
CA VAL A 442 -8.62 17.12 18.48
C VAL A 442 -10.00 16.82 19.04
N LEU A 443 -10.93 16.31 18.22
CA LEU A 443 -12.27 15.91 18.68
C LEU A 443 -12.20 14.75 19.69
N GLY A 444 -11.31 13.78 19.49
CA GLY A 444 -11.08 12.69 20.43
C GLY A 444 -10.55 13.20 21.79
N ILE A 445 -9.55 14.10 21.76
CA ILE A 445 -9.04 14.77 22.97
C ILE A 445 -10.15 15.57 23.66
N ALA A 446 -10.94 16.34 22.91
CA ALA A 446 -12.02 17.15 23.45
C ALA A 446 -13.11 16.28 24.10
N ALA A 447 -13.49 15.17 23.47
CA ALA A 447 -14.46 14.21 24.00
C ALA A 447 -13.98 13.60 25.32
N ALA A 448 -12.70 13.20 25.40
CA ALA A 448 -12.10 12.69 26.62
C ALA A 448 -12.07 13.75 27.73
N ALA A 449 -11.73 15.01 27.39
CA ALA A 449 -11.64 16.11 28.35
C ALA A 449 -13.00 16.45 29.00
N ILE A 450 -14.12 16.24 28.29
CA ILE A 450 -15.48 16.42 28.82
C ILE A 450 -16.08 15.15 29.44
N GLY A 451 -15.28 14.08 29.60
CA GLY A 451 -15.68 12.85 30.27
C GLY A 451 -16.57 11.92 29.45
N LEU A 452 -16.63 12.08 28.12
CA LEU A 452 -17.34 11.11 27.28
C LEU A 452 -16.56 9.79 27.19
N PRO A 453 -17.25 8.65 27.07
CA PRO A 453 -16.60 7.37 26.85
C PRO A 453 -15.91 7.38 25.47
N VAL A 454 -14.58 7.24 25.48
CA VAL A 454 -13.70 7.30 24.31
C VAL A 454 -13.05 5.95 23.96
N GLY A 455 -13.56 4.85 24.53
CA GLY A 455 -13.10 3.49 24.26
C GLY A 455 -14.10 2.46 24.73
#